data_AF-A0A9D4DHS7-F1
#
_entry.id   AF-A0A9D4DHS7-F1
#
_cell.length_a   1.000
_cell.length_b   1.000
_cell.length_c   1.000
_cell.angle_alpha   90.00
_cell.angle_beta   90.00
_cell.angle_gamma   90.00
#
_symmetry.space_group_name_H-M   'P 1'
#
loop_
_entity.id
_entity.type
_entity.pdbx_description
1 polymer ?
#
loop_
_entity_poly.entity_id
_entity_poly.type
_entity_poly.pdbx_seq_one_letter_code
_entity_poly.pdbx_strand_id
1 'polypeptide(L)'
;MPTSHGRFTKLKPATLTMTHFVTRVSFCRKDATVNIKCDKRFNFDTVVNHLLDIKALAKEEKELNIMTLLKDVNGETTKRGKQRKRARVELRVAGSAVCKKKTFMLFFDIGKHQLLSLQQHVREHGLTPRVHGNRGRKPKHAVCYDNVMRVVHFIRNYADERGLPQPAAPRGVDNVPTVYLTSNTTKTNLHQQYQTSYTEAGSRK
;
A
#
# COMPACT_ATOMS: atom_id res chain seq x y z
N MET A 1 -38.17 23.36 40.91
CA MET A 1 -37.19 22.36 41.41
C MET A 1 -37.46 21.09 40.63
N PRO A 2 -36.50 20.45 39.93
CA PRO A 2 -35.05 20.52 40.10
C PRO A 2 -34.26 20.99 38.87
N THR A 3 -33.02 21.32 39.15
CA THR A 3 -31.91 21.70 38.28
C THR A 3 -31.36 20.49 37.50
N SER A 4 -31.19 20.61 36.18
CA SER A 4 -30.38 19.67 35.40
C SER A 4 -28.97 20.21 35.24
N HIS A 5 -28.10 19.78 36.15
CA HIS A 5 -26.66 20.00 36.06
C HIS A 5 -26.10 19.37 34.79
N GLY A 6 -25.33 20.16 34.04
CA GLY A 6 -24.51 19.69 32.95
C GLY A 6 -23.54 18.60 33.41
N ARG A 7 -23.47 17.53 32.64
CA ARG A 7 -22.43 16.52 32.77
C ARG A 7 -21.64 16.50 31.47
N PHE A 8 -20.64 17.38 31.40
CA PHE A 8 -19.53 17.26 30.45
C PHE A 8 -18.87 15.90 30.68
N THR A 9 -19.21 14.90 29.87
CA THR A 9 -18.42 13.68 29.78
C THR A 9 -17.13 14.04 29.09
N LYS A 10 -16.04 14.12 29.88
CA LYS A 10 -14.68 14.15 29.34
C LYS A 10 -14.51 12.95 28.41
N LEU A 11 -14.47 13.23 27.10
CA LEU A 11 -13.93 12.29 26.12
C LEU A 11 -12.50 11.96 26.58
N LYS A 12 -12.31 10.73 27.05
CA LYS A 12 -10.98 10.19 27.35
C LYS A 12 -10.19 10.24 26.04
N PRO A 13 -8.95 10.78 26.02
CA PRO A 13 -8.11 10.66 24.85
C PRO A 13 -7.90 9.17 24.60
N ALA A 14 -8.18 8.73 23.38
CA ALA A 14 -7.89 7.39 22.94
C ALA A 14 -6.37 7.19 23.05
N THR A 15 -5.93 6.54 24.13
CA THR A 15 -4.60 5.97 24.21
C THR A 15 -4.54 4.88 23.15
N LEU A 16 -3.99 5.23 21.99
CA LEU A 16 -3.52 4.29 20.98
C LEU A 16 -2.41 3.46 21.63
N THR A 17 -2.79 2.40 22.34
CA THR A 17 -1.84 1.43 22.86
C THR A 17 -1.24 0.68 21.68
N MET A 18 0.07 0.89 21.50
CA MET A 18 0.94 0.37 20.46
C MET A 18 1.19 -1.14 20.58
N THR A 19 0.15 -1.96 20.74
CA THR A 19 0.27 -3.42 20.78
C THR A 19 0.27 -4.04 19.37
N HIS A 20 -0.10 -3.29 18.34
CA HIS A 20 -0.29 -3.83 17.00
C HIS A 20 0.93 -3.81 16.07
N PHE A 21 2.04 -3.14 16.42
CA PHE A 21 3.16 -2.95 15.48
C PHE A 21 4.29 -4.00 15.58
N VAL A 22 4.29 -4.89 16.59
CA VAL A 22 5.48 -5.72 16.91
C VAL A 22 5.25 -7.24 16.86
N THR A 23 4.05 -7.73 16.53
CA THR A 23 3.73 -9.17 16.70
C THR A 23 4.10 -10.09 15.54
N ARG A 24 4.76 -9.62 14.47
CA ARG A 24 5.22 -10.53 13.41
C ARG A 24 6.64 -10.22 12.97
N VAL A 25 7.59 -10.96 13.53
CA VAL A 25 8.62 -11.75 12.84
C VAL A 25 9.45 -12.36 13.96
N SER A 26 9.41 -13.68 14.21
CA SER A 26 10.36 -14.40 15.06
C SER A 26 11.36 -15.09 14.12
N PHE A 27 12.58 -14.56 13.96
CA PHE A 27 13.81 -15.12 14.51
C PHE A 27 14.96 -14.17 14.11
N CYS A 28 15.62 -13.52 15.07
CA CYS A 28 16.93 -12.89 14.83
C CYS A 28 17.93 -13.85 15.44
N ARG A 29 18.83 -14.45 14.64
CA ARG A 29 19.96 -15.17 15.21
C ARG A 29 20.83 -14.12 15.92
N LYS A 30 21.30 -14.46 17.12
CA LYS A 30 22.31 -13.68 17.85
C LYS A 30 23.50 -13.46 16.92
N ASP A 31 24.10 -12.28 16.97
CA ASP A 31 25.39 -12.08 16.31
C ASP A 31 26.43 -12.98 16.99
N ALA A 32 27.28 -13.60 16.19
CA ALA A 32 28.32 -14.49 16.71
C ALA A 32 29.39 -13.75 17.54
N THR A 33 29.43 -12.41 17.46
CA THR A 33 30.41 -11.56 18.15
C THR A 33 29.88 -10.92 19.42
N VAL A 34 28.56 -10.79 19.59
CA VAL A 34 27.95 -10.16 20.77
C VAL A 34 26.65 -10.90 21.10
N ASN A 35 26.53 -11.42 22.32
CA ASN A 35 25.35 -12.14 22.85
C ASN A 35 24.13 -11.22 23.10
N ILE A 36 23.97 -10.16 22.31
CA ILE A 36 22.87 -9.20 22.37
C ILE A 36 22.01 -9.40 21.12
N LYS A 37 20.69 -9.42 21.28
CA LYS A 37 19.77 -9.48 20.13
C LYS A 37 19.89 -8.18 19.32
N CYS A 38 19.94 -8.29 18.00
CA CYS A 38 20.21 -7.16 17.10
C CYS A 38 19.24 -5.97 17.25
N ASP A 39 17.99 -6.23 17.61
CA ASP A 39 16.95 -5.24 17.87
C ASP A 39 17.26 -4.36 19.09
N LYS A 40 17.92 -4.91 20.12
CA LYS A 40 18.26 -4.19 21.34
C LYS A 40 19.45 -3.22 21.20
N ARG A 41 20.11 -3.18 20.05
CA ARG A 41 21.26 -2.29 19.81
C ARG A 41 20.85 -0.85 19.48
N PHE A 42 19.60 -0.66 19.06
CA PHE A 42 19.12 0.62 18.60
C PHE A 42 18.17 1.22 19.63
N ASN A 43 18.31 2.53 19.85
CA ASN A 43 17.36 3.27 20.66
C ASN A 43 16.03 3.39 19.89
N PHE A 44 14.91 3.24 20.60
CA PHE A 44 13.58 3.32 20.05
C PHE A 44 13.35 4.64 19.29
N ASP A 45 13.69 5.77 19.89
CA ASP A 45 13.48 7.09 19.26
C ASP A 45 14.26 7.24 17.96
N THR A 46 15.50 6.72 17.93
CA THR A 46 16.32 6.73 16.71
C THR A 46 15.71 5.89 15.61
N VAL A 47 15.16 4.71 15.95
CA VAL A 47 14.46 3.86 14.97
C VAL A 47 13.22 4.55 14.45
N VAL A 48 12.41 5.16 15.33
CA VAL A 48 11.18 5.87 14.93
C VAL A 48 11.49 7.03 14.00
N ASN A 49 12.46 7.88 14.33
CA ASN A 49 12.85 9.00 13.47
C ASN A 49 13.33 8.52 12.10
N HIS A 50 14.20 7.49 12.06
CA HIS A 50 14.63 6.89 10.81
C HIS A 50 13.45 6.34 9.98
N LEU A 51 12.46 5.73 10.61
CA LEU A 51 11.26 5.25 9.91
C LEU A 51 10.44 6.39 9.31
N LEU A 52 10.36 7.52 10.00
CA LEU A 52 9.69 8.71 9.47
C LEU A 52 10.43 9.24 8.24
N ASP A 53 11.77 9.32 8.29
CA ASP A 53 12.61 9.72 7.16
C ASP A 53 12.42 8.78 5.96
N ILE A 54 12.47 7.46 6.19
CA ILE A 54 12.26 6.45 5.14
C ILE A 54 10.85 6.51 4.54
N LYS A 55 9.84 6.85 5.35
CA LYS A 55 8.45 7.01 4.87
C LYS A 55 8.24 8.31 4.09
N ALA A 56 9.07 9.33 4.34
CA ALA A 56 9.04 10.57 3.59
C ALA A 56 9.67 10.44 2.19
N LEU A 57 10.57 9.47 2.00
CA LEU A 57 11.20 9.21 0.69
C LEU A 57 10.21 8.74 -0.37
N ALA A 58 10.45 9.13 -1.62
CA ALA A 58 9.75 8.54 -2.75
C ALA A 58 10.12 7.05 -2.87
N LYS A 59 9.21 6.26 -3.43
CA LYS A 59 9.40 4.82 -3.59
C LYS A 59 10.71 4.49 -4.31
N GLU A 60 11.04 5.22 -5.37
CA GLU A 60 12.23 4.98 -6.19
C GLU A 60 13.52 5.27 -5.40
N GLU A 61 13.54 6.36 -4.62
CA GLU A 61 14.66 6.74 -3.75
C GLU A 61 14.89 5.72 -2.64
N LYS A 62 13.80 5.31 -1.99
CA LYS A 62 13.82 4.27 -0.95
C LYS A 62 14.35 2.94 -1.50
N GLU A 63 13.84 2.50 -2.66
CA GLU A 63 14.32 1.27 -3.29
C GLU A 63 15.79 1.39 -3.68
N LEU A 64 16.23 2.53 -4.23
CA LEU A 64 17.63 2.77 -4.59
C LEU A 64 18.56 2.70 -3.37
N ASN A 65 18.18 3.34 -2.27
CA ASN A 65 18.93 3.28 -1.00
C ASN A 65 19.03 1.83 -0.48
N ILE A 66 17.95 1.06 -0.54
CA ILE A 66 18.01 -0.36 -0.16
C ILE A 66 18.94 -1.14 -1.10
N MET A 67 18.88 -0.86 -2.41
CA MET A 67 19.68 -1.56 -3.42
C MET A 67 21.19 -1.32 -3.26
N THR A 68 21.62 -0.10 -2.91
CA THR A 68 23.03 0.19 -2.64
C THR A 68 23.56 -0.67 -1.49
N LEU A 69 22.82 -0.73 -0.38
CA LEU A 69 23.15 -1.57 0.78
C LEU A 69 23.15 -3.08 0.48
N LEU A 70 22.43 -3.51 -0.56
CA LEU A 70 22.40 -4.90 -1.02
C LEU A 70 23.54 -5.25 -1.97
N LYS A 71 24.02 -4.29 -2.77
CA LYS A 71 25.08 -4.52 -3.77
C LYS A 71 26.44 -4.76 -3.12
N ASP A 72 26.72 -4.07 -2.02
CA ASP A 72 28.00 -4.11 -1.30
C ASP A 72 28.38 -5.47 -0.71
N VAL A 73 27.53 -6.49 -0.90
CA VAL A 73 27.63 -7.74 -0.15
C VAL A 73 27.71 -9.02 -1.01
N ASN A 74 27.81 -8.88 -2.33
CA ASN A 74 27.86 -10.00 -3.26
C ASN A 74 29.25 -10.19 -3.87
N GLY A 75 30.16 -10.82 -3.11
CA GLY A 75 31.33 -11.47 -3.73
C GLY A 75 30.90 -12.78 -4.42
N GLU A 76 31.04 -12.85 -5.74
CA GLU A 76 30.63 -13.99 -6.59
C GLU A 76 31.43 -15.26 -6.29
N THR A 77 32.69 -15.09 -5.90
CA THR A 77 33.62 -16.16 -5.58
C THR A 77 33.88 -16.25 -4.08
N THR A 78 34.05 -17.46 -3.58
CA THR A 78 34.60 -17.69 -2.24
C THR A 78 36.09 -17.32 -2.21
N LYS A 79 36.66 -17.10 -1.02
CA LYS A 79 38.13 -16.94 -0.85
C LYS A 79 38.96 -18.10 -1.45
N ARG A 80 38.31 -19.24 -1.75
CA ARG A 80 38.90 -20.45 -2.37
C ARG A 80 38.56 -20.58 -3.86
N GLY A 81 38.12 -19.51 -4.53
CA GLY A 81 37.82 -19.48 -5.97
C GLY A 81 36.56 -20.22 -6.41
N LYS A 82 35.86 -20.93 -5.51
CA LYS A 82 34.60 -21.62 -5.85
C LYS A 82 33.45 -20.64 -6.01
N GLN A 83 32.62 -20.87 -7.04
CA GLN A 83 31.34 -20.18 -7.22
C GLN A 83 30.49 -20.28 -5.95
N ARG A 84 30.07 -19.12 -5.44
CA ARG A 84 29.47 -19.02 -4.11
C ARG A 84 27.99 -19.39 -4.17
N LYS A 85 27.64 -20.60 -3.69
CA LYS A 85 26.24 -21.08 -3.62
C LYS A 85 25.32 -20.24 -2.71
N ARG A 86 25.87 -19.59 -1.68
CA ARG A 86 25.13 -18.71 -0.74
C ARG A 86 26.03 -17.56 -0.29
N ALA A 87 25.64 -16.32 -0.59
CA ALA A 87 26.30 -15.14 -0.05
C ALA A 87 25.91 -14.97 1.44
N ARG A 88 26.91 -14.96 2.33
CA ARG A 88 26.70 -14.57 3.73
C ARG A 88 26.86 -13.06 3.76
N VAL A 89 25.72 -12.38 3.69
CA VAL A 89 25.62 -10.93 3.54
C VAL A 89 25.61 -10.29 4.94
N GLU A 90 26.64 -9.51 5.27
CA GLU A 90 26.62 -8.59 6.41
C GLU A 90 25.94 -7.29 5.96
N LEU A 91 24.68 -7.09 6.33
CA LEU A 91 23.99 -5.84 6.09
C LEU A 91 24.34 -4.88 7.23
N ARG A 92 24.66 -3.64 6.90
CA ARG A 92 24.95 -2.59 7.88
C ARG A 92 23.92 -1.47 7.78
N VAL A 93 23.46 -1.00 8.93
CA VAL A 93 22.58 0.15 9.07
C VAL A 93 23.18 1.03 10.17
N ALA A 94 23.35 2.33 9.88
CA ALA A 94 24.03 3.28 10.77
C ALA A 94 25.36 2.75 11.32
N GLY A 95 26.18 2.13 10.45
CA GLY A 95 27.48 1.55 10.82
C GLY A 95 27.43 0.22 11.60
N SER A 96 26.25 -0.25 12.01
CA SER A 96 26.09 -1.49 12.78
C SER A 96 25.64 -2.66 11.91
N ALA A 97 26.24 -3.84 12.11
CA ALA A 97 25.79 -5.07 11.46
C ALA A 97 24.38 -5.45 11.96
N VAL A 98 23.47 -5.74 11.03
CA VAL A 98 22.06 -6.01 11.34
C VAL A 98 21.54 -7.33 10.76
N CYS A 99 20.58 -7.94 11.46
CA CYS A 99 19.92 -9.14 10.94
C CYS A 99 18.89 -8.79 9.87
N LYS A 100 19.00 -9.47 8.71
CA LYS A 100 18.17 -9.24 7.51
C LYS A 100 16.65 -9.29 7.77
N LYS A 101 16.17 -10.29 8.50
CA LYS A 101 14.72 -10.61 8.60
C LYS A 101 13.92 -9.69 9.53
N LYS A 102 14.57 -9.11 10.54
CA LYS A 102 13.90 -8.31 11.56
C LYS A 102 14.35 -6.88 11.46
N THR A 103 15.61 -6.64 11.79
CA THR A 103 16.14 -5.28 11.93
C THR A 103 16.22 -4.57 10.58
N PHE A 104 16.82 -5.19 9.56
CA PHE A 104 16.91 -4.53 8.24
C PHE A 104 15.53 -4.25 7.63
N MET A 105 14.64 -5.26 7.63
CA MET A 105 13.27 -5.08 7.14
C MET A 105 12.48 -4.03 7.93
N LEU A 106 12.71 -3.94 9.24
CA LEU A 106 12.12 -2.90 10.09
C LEU A 106 12.63 -1.53 9.67
N PHE A 107 13.94 -1.29 9.69
CA PHE A 107 14.55 0.01 9.39
C PHE A 107 14.11 0.59 8.05
N PHE A 108 13.92 -0.27 7.05
CA PHE A 108 13.47 0.16 5.72
C PHE A 108 11.97 0.04 5.51
N ASP A 109 11.17 -0.38 6.48
CA ASP A 109 9.72 -0.58 6.35
C ASP A 109 9.36 -1.35 5.07
N ILE A 110 9.94 -2.55 4.92
CA ILE A 110 9.73 -3.43 3.75
C ILE A 110 9.37 -4.85 4.14
N GLY A 111 8.58 -5.49 3.29
CA GLY A 111 8.22 -6.90 3.42
C GLY A 111 9.27 -7.87 2.88
N LYS A 112 9.15 -9.16 3.25
CA LYS A 112 10.04 -10.23 2.76
C LYS A 112 10.05 -10.32 1.23
N HIS A 113 8.88 -10.23 0.60
CA HIS A 113 8.74 -10.32 -0.85
C HIS A 113 9.41 -9.15 -1.57
N GLN A 114 9.25 -7.93 -1.05
CA GLN A 114 9.91 -6.74 -1.59
C GLN A 114 11.43 -6.88 -1.49
N LEU A 115 11.96 -7.29 -0.35
CA LEU A 115 13.39 -7.52 -0.16
C LEU A 115 13.95 -8.57 -1.13
N LEU A 116 13.26 -9.70 -1.32
CA LEU A 116 13.68 -10.74 -2.26
C LEU A 116 13.65 -10.24 -3.71
N SER A 117 12.62 -9.47 -4.08
CA SER A 117 12.50 -8.88 -5.40
C SER A 117 13.60 -7.85 -5.68
N LEU A 118 13.94 -6.99 -4.70
CA LEU A 118 15.04 -6.04 -4.81
C LEU A 118 16.40 -6.75 -4.93
N GLN A 119 16.62 -7.82 -4.15
CA GLN A 119 17.83 -8.62 -4.28
C GLN A 119 17.95 -9.29 -5.66
N GLN A 120 16.85 -9.78 -6.23
CA GLN A 120 16.86 -10.31 -7.57
C GLN A 120 17.19 -9.22 -8.59
N HIS A 121 16.52 -8.07 -8.48
CA HIS A 121 16.74 -6.94 -9.37
C HIS A 121 18.19 -6.46 -9.36
N VAL A 122 18.81 -6.32 -8.19
CA VAL A 122 20.23 -5.92 -8.09
C VAL A 122 21.15 -6.95 -8.77
N ARG A 123 20.83 -8.24 -8.69
CA ARG A 123 21.61 -9.29 -9.35
C ARG A 123 21.47 -9.28 -10.87
N GLU A 124 20.29 -8.98 -11.39
CA GLU A 124 20.00 -9.03 -12.82
C GLU A 124 20.31 -7.71 -13.53
N HIS A 125 20.00 -6.58 -12.91
CA HIS A 125 19.98 -5.25 -13.54
C HIS A 125 20.85 -4.21 -12.81
N GLY A 126 21.52 -4.59 -11.71
CA GLY A 126 22.35 -3.67 -10.91
C GLY A 126 21.55 -2.60 -10.16
N LEU A 127 22.15 -1.41 -10.02
CA LEU A 127 21.56 -0.26 -9.28
C LEU A 127 20.67 0.61 -10.19
N THR A 128 19.81 -0.03 -10.97
CA THR A 128 18.88 0.68 -11.85
C THR A 128 17.51 0.83 -11.17
N PRO A 129 16.80 1.96 -11.33
CA PRO A 129 15.45 2.11 -10.79
C PRO A 129 14.50 1.05 -11.36
N ARG A 130 13.66 0.46 -10.51
CA ARG A 130 12.64 -0.50 -10.93
C ARG A 130 11.46 0.21 -11.54
N VAL A 131 11.25 0.01 -12.83
CA VAL A 131 10.08 0.51 -13.54
C VAL A 131 8.98 -0.55 -13.49
N HIS A 132 7.77 -0.15 -13.12
CA HIS A 132 6.61 -1.04 -13.19
C HIS A 132 6.34 -1.42 -14.65
N GLY A 133 6.13 -2.71 -14.95
CA GLY A 133 5.93 -3.17 -16.32
C GLY A 133 4.74 -2.54 -17.06
N ASN A 134 3.75 -2.05 -16.31
CA ASN A 134 2.60 -1.31 -16.87
C ASN A 134 2.82 0.21 -16.97
N ARG A 135 3.99 0.75 -16.63
CA ARG A 135 4.26 2.19 -16.77
C ARG A 135 4.15 2.57 -18.25
N GLY A 136 3.29 3.54 -18.55
CA GLY A 136 3.03 3.98 -19.93
C GLY A 136 2.26 2.97 -20.80
N ARG A 137 1.78 1.85 -20.24
CA ARG A 137 0.99 0.85 -20.97
C ARG A 137 -0.44 0.80 -20.42
N LYS A 138 -1.42 0.93 -21.32
CA LYS A 138 -2.83 0.71 -20.99
C LYS A 138 -3.05 -0.79 -20.68
N PRO A 139 -3.70 -1.15 -19.56
CA PRO A 139 -4.02 -2.55 -19.28
C PRO A 139 -4.82 -3.18 -20.42
N LYS A 140 -4.59 -4.47 -20.70
CA LYS A 140 -5.28 -5.21 -21.78
C LYS A 140 -6.81 -5.11 -21.69
N HIS A 141 -7.35 -5.03 -20.48
CA HIS A 141 -8.79 -4.96 -20.21
C HIS A 141 -9.28 -3.56 -19.83
N ALA A 142 -8.49 -2.52 -20.10
CA ALA A 142 -8.93 -1.17 -19.80
C ALA A 142 -10.00 -0.70 -20.79
N VAL A 143 -11.17 -0.38 -20.26
CA VAL A 143 -12.32 0.13 -21.01
C VAL A 143 -11.98 1.49 -21.64
N CYS A 144 -12.57 1.82 -22.78
CA CYS A 144 -12.44 3.15 -23.39
C CYS A 144 -13.14 4.21 -22.52
N TYR A 145 -12.56 5.41 -22.42
CA TYR A 145 -13.15 6.52 -21.68
C TYR A 145 -14.57 6.83 -22.20
N ASP A 146 -14.77 6.86 -23.51
CA ASP A 146 -16.08 7.13 -24.11
C ASP A 146 -17.14 6.10 -23.69
N ASN A 147 -16.75 4.83 -23.60
CA ASN A 147 -17.67 3.78 -23.15
C ASN A 147 -18.02 3.95 -21.67
N VAL A 148 -17.06 4.34 -20.83
CA VAL A 148 -17.32 4.68 -19.43
C VAL A 148 -18.27 5.87 -19.34
N MET A 149 -18.02 6.93 -20.11
CA MET A 149 -18.86 8.13 -20.11
C MET A 149 -20.28 7.84 -20.57
N ARG A 150 -20.48 7.03 -21.61
CA ARG A 150 -21.82 6.61 -22.05
C ARG A 150 -22.58 5.88 -20.95
N VAL A 151 -21.94 4.93 -20.27
CA VAL A 151 -22.56 4.20 -19.16
C VAL A 151 -22.88 5.13 -17.99
N VAL A 152 -21.97 6.05 -17.64
CA VAL A 152 -22.20 7.05 -16.59
C VAL A 152 -23.37 7.95 -16.93
N HIS A 153 -23.46 8.44 -18.18
CA HIS A 153 -24.58 9.25 -18.65
C HIS A 153 -25.90 8.49 -18.58
N PHE A 154 -25.93 7.24 -19.04
CA PHE A 154 -27.11 6.41 -18.95
C PHE A 154 -27.57 6.24 -17.49
N ILE A 155 -26.66 5.90 -16.58
CA ILE A 155 -26.99 5.70 -15.16
C ILE A 155 -27.52 6.99 -14.53
N ARG A 156 -26.93 8.15 -14.86
CA ARG A 156 -27.40 9.45 -14.37
C ARG A 156 -28.81 9.75 -14.87
N ASN A 157 -29.04 9.65 -16.18
CA ASN A 157 -30.37 9.88 -16.77
C ASN A 157 -31.42 8.92 -16.19
N TYR A 158 -31.06 7.64 -16.02
CA TYR A 158 -31.94 6.65 -15.40
C TYR A 158 -32.27 7.01 -13.93
N ALA A 159 -31.28 7.47 -13.17
CA ALA A 159 -31.47 7.91 -11.79
C ALA A 159 -32.30 9.19 -11.70
N ASP A 160 -32.17 10.12 -12.66
CA ASP A 160 -32.99 11.34 -12.70
C ASP A 160 -34.46 11.01 -13.01
N GLU A 161 -34.73 10.04 -13.89
CA GLU A 161 -36.09 9.64 -14.26
C GLU A 161 -36.77 8.70 -13.25
N ARG A 162 -36.02 7.77 -12.66
CA ARG A 162 -36.55 6.65 -11.87
C ARG A 162 -36.03 6.60 -10.43
N GLY A 163 -35.09 7.46 -10.09
CA GLY A 163 -34.51 7.52 -8.76
C GLY A 163 -35.39 8.28 -7.77
N LEU A 164 -35.19 7.98 -6.50
CA LEU A 164 -35.81 8.64 -5.38
C LEU A 164 -34.74 9.49 -4.67
N PRO A 165 -35.00 10.78 -4.43
CA PRO A 165 -34.08 11.60 -3.67
C PRO A 165 -33.99 11.08 -2.23
N GLN A 166 -32.83 11.28 -1.61
CA GLN A 166 -32.67 11.00 -0.19
C GLN A 166 -33.75 11.73 0.63
N PRO A 167 -34.54 11.01 1.46
CA PRO A 167 -35.70 11.59 2.14
C PRO A 167 -35.33 12.58 3.27
N ALA A 168 -34.06 12.70 3.61
CA ALA A 168 -33.53 13.61 4.63
C ALA A 168 -32.34 14.38 4.08
N ALA A 169 -32.03 15.54 4.68
CA ALA A 169 -30.88 16.35 4.30
C ALA A 169 -29.59 15.52 4.21
N PRO A 170 -28.70 15.82 3.25
CA PRO A 170 -27.46 15.06 3.06
C PRO A 170 -26.70 14.97 4.38
N ARG A 171 -26.46 13.74 4.85
CA ARG A 171 -25.59 13.48 6.01
C ARG A 171 -24.24 13.03 5.46
N GLY A 172 -23.38 13.98 5.13
CA GLY A 172 -22.06 13.72 4.55
C GLY A 172 -21.30 15.02 4.22
N VAL A 173 -20.04 14.87 3.82
CA VAL A 173 -19.17 15.97 3.37
C VAL A 173 -19.61 16.48 1.99
N ASP A 174 -20.28 15.63 1.22
CA ASP A 174 -20.76 15.96 -0.11
C ASP A 174 -22.07 16.74 -0.01
N ASN A 175 -22.08 17.97 -0.54
CA ASN A 175 -23.27 18.83 -0.60
C ASN A 175 -24.31 18.35 -1.63
N VAL A 176 -24.11 17.19 -2.26
CA VAL A 176 -24.98 16.65 -3.31
C VAL A 176 -25.87 15.55 -2.70
N PRO A 177 -27.21 15.70 -2.75
CA PRO A 177 -28.12 14.67 -2.25
C PRO A 177 -27.95 13.37 -3.05
N THR A 178 -27.85 12.24 -2.34
CA THR A 178 -27.74 10.93 -2.98
C THR A 178 -29.08 10.53 -3.59
N VAL A 179 -29.06 10.04 -4.83
CA VAL A 179 -30.24 9.50 -5.52
C VAL A 179 -30.24 7.98 -5.38
N TYR A 180 -31.32 7.41 -4.86
CA TYR A 180 -31.49 5.98 -4.70
C TYR A 180 -32.32 5.41 -5.84
N LEU A 181 -31.85 4.33 -6.46
CA LEU A 181 -32.71 3.56 -7.37
C LEU A 181 -33.76 2.79 -6.56
N THR A 182 -34.93 2.62 -7.14
CA THR A 182 -36.03 1.88 -6.53
C THR A 182 -35.67 0.41 -6.32
N SER A 183 -36.17 -0.19 -5.23
CA SER A 183 -35.85 -1.57 -4.82
C SER A 183 -36.33 -2.65 -5.80
N ASN A 184 -37.26 -2.32 -6.71
CA ASN A 184 -37.72 -3.21 -7.78
C ASN A 184 -36.75 -3.30 -8.97
N THR A 185 -35.75 -2.42 -9.06
CA THR A 185 -34.77 -2.43 -10.14
C THR A 185 -33.52 -3.20 -9.71
N THR A 186 -33.19 -4.28 -10.42
CA THR A 186 -31.93 -5.02 -10.21
C THR A 186 -30.85 -4.51 -11.16
N LYS A 187 -29.57 -4.72 -10.81
CA LYS A 187 -28.43 -4.38 -11.69
C LYS A 187 -28.54 -5.05 -13.07
N THR A 188 -29.06 -6.27 -13.11
CA THR A 188 -29.31 -7.02 -14.36
C THR A 188 -30.36 -6.34 -15.23
N ASN A 189 -31.47 -5.93 -14.63
CA ASN A 189 -32.53 -5.22 -15.36
C ASN A 189 -32.02 -3.89 -15.91
N LEU A 190 -31.28 -3.12 -15.12
CA LEU A 190 -30.66 -1.86 -15.55
C LEU A 190 -29.69 -2.08 -16.72
N HIS A 191 -28.88 -3.15 -16.67
CA HIS A 191 -27.98 -3.50 -17.77
C HIS A 191 -28.74 -3.89 -19.05
N GLN A 192 -29.84 -4.64 -18.93
CA GLN A 192 -30.69 -4.97 -20.08
C GLN A 192 -31.29 -3.71 -20.70
N GLN A 193 -31.80 -2.77 -19.89
CA GLN A 193 -32.30 -1.50 -20.37
C GLN A 193 -31.21 -0.66 -21.06
N TYR A 194 -30.00 -0.65 -20.51
CA TYR A 194 -28.85 -0.02 -21.17
C TYR A 194 -28.59 -0.65 -22.55
N GLN A 195 -28.56 -1.99 -22.63
CA GLN A 195 -28.36 -2.70 -23.90
C GLN A 195 -29.45 -2.34 -24.93
N THR A 196 -30.72 -2.30 -24.52
CA THR A 196 -31.83 -1.89 -25.39
C THR A 196 -31.66 -0.46 -25.88
N SER A 197 -31.37 0.49 -24.98
CA SER A 197 -31.13 1.90 -25.35
C SER A 197 -29.95 2.07 -26.30
N TYR A 198 -28.92 1.23 -26.16
CA TYR A 198 -27.74 1.22 -27.00
C TYR A 198 -28.05 0.69 -28.40
N THR A 199 -28.86 -0.37 -28.51
CA THR A 199 -29.28 -0.91 -29.82
C THR A 199 -30.22 0.04 -30.56
N GLU A 200 -31.13 0.71 -29.85
CA GLU A 200 -32.07 1.69 -30.42
C GLU A 200 -31.37 2.97 -30.89
N ALA A 201 -30.32 3.41 -30.19
CA ALA A 201 -29.49 4.54 -30.62
C ALA A 201 -28.57 4.18 -31.79
N GLY A 202 -28.19 2.90 -31.93
CA GLY A 202 -27.36 2.40 -33.02
C GLY A 202 -28.12 2.15 -34.34
N SER A 203 -29.43 1.92 -34.27
CA SER A 203 -30.32 1.71 -35.43
C SER A 203 -30.93 3.00 -36.00
N ARG A 204 -30.75 4.15 -35.33
CA ARG A 204 -31.09 5.50 -35.85
C ARG A 204 -29.94 6.14 -36.65
N LYS A 205 -29.25 5.35 -37.47
CA LYS A 205 -28.26 5.84 -38.44
C LYS A 205 -28.76 5.60 -39.85
#